data_AF-A0A6N7BX64-F1
#
_entry.id   AF-A0A6N7BX64-F1
#
_cell.length_a   1.000
_cell.length_b   1.000
_cell.length_c   1.000
_cell.angle_alpha   90.00
_cell.angle_beta   90.00
_cell.angle_gamma   90.00
#
_symmetry.space_group_name_H-M   'P 1'
#
loop_
_entity.id
_entity.type
_entity.pdbx_description
1 polymer ?
#
loop_
_entity_poly.entity_id
_entity_poly.type
_entity_poly.pdbx_seq_one_letter_code
_entity_poly.pdbx_strand_id
1 'polypeptide(L)'
;MSKLRRLRVDQVADKVALPDFIDAEMLGQRLTTTAISKLFSVGGMAASSYIYKLEREDRPLSFIKESCSNVHGFRKLFLVSDVLDAAIKDGIPIGAPKKKAEKEKTENLTLTQKRLKSEISELKQIKADLQKELKLMTGNLSDIAPVLSQTRFSLVPQADLIKKSLSYGDACGVYFLIKDSEIVYIGQSINIASRITQHRDKEFDSVSYVACHRSELDVLESLYILAYKPPLNGVAGGNGDNRPSTPISLQMIISKCKR
;
A
#
# COMPACT_ATOMS: atom_id res chain seq x y z
N MET A 1 -67.92 22.94 38.28
CA MET A 1 -66.73 23.50 38.96
C MET A 1 -65.72 22.38 39.18
N SER A 2 -64.82 22.12 38.22
CA SER A 2 -63.69 21.21 38.44
C SER A 2 -62.45 21.77 37.74
N LYS A 3 -61.37 21.80 38.52
CA LYS A 3 -60.18 22.64 38.42
C LYS A 3 -59.37 22.44 37.14
N LEU A 4 -58.91 23.58 36.61
CA LEU A 4 -57.73 23.69 35.73
C LEU A 4 -56.57 22.87 36.29
N ARG A 5 -56.11 21.86 35.55
CA ARG A 5 -54.74 21.34 35.66
C ARG A 5 -53.82 22.18 34.76
N ARG A 6 -53.38 23.33 35.28
CA ARG A 6 -52.06 23.86 34.93
C ARG A 6 -51.06 23.02 35.72
N LEU A 7 -50.39 22.07 35.07
CA LEU A 7 -49.32 21.30 35.67
C LEU A 7 -48.03 21.48 34.86
N ARG A 8 -47.13 22.25 35.48
CA ARG A 8 -45.65 22.18 35.47
C ARG A 8 -44.93 22.43 34.15
N VAL A 9 -44.52 23.69 33.97
CA VAL A 9 -43.34 24.07 33.17
C VAL A 9 -42.06 24.12 34.06
N ASP A 10 -42.19 24.04 35.40
CA ASP A 10 -41.10 24.41 36.33
C ASP A 10 -40.32 23.24 36.97
N GLN A 11 -40.25 22.05 36.35
CA GLN A 11 -39.53 20.90 36.98
C GLN A 11 -38.48 20.18 36.10
N VAL A 12 -37.92 20.84 35.09
CA VAL A 12 -36.69 20.34 34.43
C VAL A 12 -35.61 21.40 34.54
N ALA A 13 -35.07 21.54 35.75
CA ALA A 13 -34.01 22.48 36.08
C ALA A 13 -32.81 21.76 36.71
N ASP A 14 -32.34 20.69 36.07
CA ASP A 14 -30.90 20.39 36.07
C ASP A 14 -30.38 20.85 34.71
N LYS A 15 -29.98 22.13 34.69
CA LYS A 15 -29.59 22.87 33.49
C LYS A 15 -28.29 22.32 32.93
N VAL A 16 -28.37 21.33 32.05
CA VAL A 16 -27.40 21.23 30.96
C VAL A 16 -27.54 22.55 30.20
N ALA A 17 -26.50 23.37 30.23
CA ALA A 17 -26.51 24.68 29.58
C ALA A 17 -26.89 24.49 28.11
N LEU A 18 -28.05 25.02 27.74
CA LEU A 18 -28.50 24.98 26.36
C LEU A 18 -27.46 25.68 25.48
N PRO A 19 -27.11 25.11 24.32
CA PRO A 19 -26.20 25.77 23.41
C PRO A 19 -26.75 27.13 22.96
N ASP A 20 -25.90 28.15 22.92
CA ASP A 20 -26.26 29.56 22.66
C ASP A 20 -26.99 29.81 21.33
N PHE A 21 -26.96 28.83 20.41
CA PHE A 21 -27.60 28.91 19.10
C PHE A 21 -29.00 28.27 19.03
N ILE A 22 -29.54 27.79 20.17
CA ILE A 22 -30.90 27.25 20.26
C ILE A 22 -31.75 28.11 21.20
N ASP A 23 -32.70 28.84 20.63
CA ASP A 23 -33.65 29.64 21.41
C ASP A 23 -34.54 28.75 22.28
N ALA A 24 -34.77 29.14 23.53
CA ALA A 24 -35.60 28.40 24.47
C ALA A 24 -37.05 28.18 23.98
N GLU A 25 -37.57 29.11 23.18
CA GLU A 25 -38.90 28.99 22.56
C GLU A 25 -39.00 27.84 21.55
N MET A 26 -37.88 27.44 20.94
CA MET A 26 -37.84 26.36 19.95
C MET A 26 -37.98 24.97 20.60
N LEU A 27 -37.69 24.84 21.90
CA LEU A 27 -37.74 23.57 22.62
C LEU A 27 -39.14 22.95 22.66
N GLY A 28 -40.16 23.80 22.81
CA GLY A 28 -41.56 23.38 22.82
C GLY A 28 -42.14 23.11 21.43
N GLN A 29 -41.41 23.41 20.36
CA GLN A 29 -41.93 23.27 19.00
C GLN A 29 -41.83 21.83 18.51
N ARG A 30 -42.87 21.41 17.79
CA ARG A 30 -42.91 20.13 17.08
C ARG A 30 -42.55 20.34 15.62
N LEU A 31 -41.42 19.80 15.21
CA LEU A 31 -40.83 20.05 13.91
C LEU A 31 -40.56 18.75 13.14
N THR A 32 -40.49 18.87 11.82
CA THR A 32 -40.07 17.74 10.97
C THR A 32 -38.58 17.45 11.16
N THR A 33 -38.14 16.23 10.87
CA THR A 33 -36.70 15.86 10.94
C THR A 33 -35.79 16.79 10.14
N THR A 34 -36.28 17.29 8.99
CA THR A 34 -35.56 18.24 8.14
C THR A 34 -35.46 19.62 8.78
N ALA A 35 -36.54 20.11 9.42
CA ALA A 35 -36.53 21.37 10.14
C ALA A 35 -35.60 21.32 11.36
N ILE A 36 -35.64 20.22 12.14
CA ILE A 36 -34.73 20.02 13.29
C ILE A 36 -33.27 20.01 12.85
N SER A 37 -32.95 19.37 11.72
CA SER A 37 -31.57 19.33 11.19
C SER A 37 -31.01 20.69 10.79
N LYS A 38 -31.86 21.71 10.61
CA LYS A 38 -31.43 23.09 10.36
C LYS A 38 -31.11 23.85 11.64
N LEU A 39 -31.56 23.37 12.80
CA LEU A 39 -31.34 24.02 14.08
C LEU A 39 -30.01 23.59 14.71
N PHE A 40 -29.68 22.30 14.64
CA PHE A 40 -28.46 21.76 15.24
C PHE A 40 -27.99 20.45 14.60
N SER A 41 -26.77 20.06 14.95
CA SER A 41 -26.17 18.75 14.68
C SER A 41 -25.92 18.01 15.98
N VAL A 42 -25.94 16.67 15.93
CA VAL A 42 -25.69 15.79 17.08
C VAL A 42 -24.44 14.99 16.74
N GLY A 43 -23.36 15.11 17.50
CA GLY A 43 -22.12 14.35 17.26
C GLY A 43 -21.50 14.58 15.88
N GLY A 44 -21.69 15.77 15.31
CA GLY A 44 -21.25 16.11 13.95
C GLY A 44 -22.08 15.52 12.81
N MET A 45 -23.17 14.80 13.09
CA MET A 45 -24.17 14.35 12.10
C MET A 45 -25.44 15.21 12.15
N ALA A 46 -26.22 15.20 11.07
CA ALA A 46 -27.51 15.90 11.04
C ALA A 46 -28.46 15.29 12.09
N ALA A 47 -29.27 16.13 12.75
CA ALA A 47 -30.23 15.65 13.74
C ALA A 47 -31.19 14.59 13.18
N SER A 48 -31.57 14.69 11.90
CA SER A 48 -32.35 13.65 11.22
C SER A 48 -31.65 12.29 11.20
N SER A 49 -30.35 12.24 10.91
CA SER A 49 -29.57 10.99 10.95
C SER A 49 -29.53 10.38 12.34
N TYR A 50 -29.45 11.20 13.38
CA TYR A 50 -29.51 10.73 14.76
C TYR A 50 -30.88 10.14 15.11
N ILE A 51 -31.98 10.78 14.69
CA ILE A 51 -33.34 10.23 14.86
C ILE A 51 -33.49 8.88 14.15
N TYR A 52 -32.99 8.74 12.92
CA TYR A 52 -33.02 7.45 12.22
C TYR A 52 -32.14 6.38 12.88
N LYS A 53 -31.00 6.78 13.48
CA LYS A 53 -30.16 5.88 14.28
C LYS A 53 -30.94 5.34 15.47
N LEU A 54 -31.66 6.20 16.20
CA LEU A 54 -32.51 5.80 17.33
C LEU A 54 -33.64 4.84 16.90
N GLU A 55 -34.30 5.10 15.78
CA GLU A 55 -35.31 4.18 15.23
C GLU A 55 -34.71 2.81 14.88
N ARG A 56 -33.49 2.75 14.33
CA ARG A 56 -32.79 1.49 14.01
C ARG A 56 -32.31 0.72 15.24
N GLU A 57 -32.11 1.40 16.36
CA GLU A 57 -31.69 0.81 17.63
C GLU A 57 -32.89 0.42 18.50
N ASP A 58 -34.11 0.37 17.95
CA ASP A 58 -35.37 0.12 18.66
C ASP A 58 -35.62 1.09 19.84
N ARG A 59 -35.10 2.32 19.74
CA ARG A 59 -35.32 3.42 20.69
C ARG A 59 -36.03 4.62 20.04
N PRO A 60 -37.19 4.45 19.39
CA PRO A 60 -37.81 5.52 18.63
C PRO A 60 -38.27 6.67 19.54
N LEU A 61 -38.07 7.90 19.07
CA LEU A 61 -38.60 9.09 19.74
C LEU A 61 -40.11 9.24 19.49
N SER A 62 -40.78 9.88 20.44
CA SER A 62 -42.21 10.22 20.33
C SER A 62 -42.45 11.21 19.18
N PHE A 63 -43.44 10.92 18.34
CA PHE A 63 -43.83 11.81 17.25
C PHE A 63 -45.35 11.91 17.09
N ILE A 64 -45.81 13.01 16.50
CA ILE A 64 -47.18 13.18 16.03
C ILE A 64 -47.21 13.04 14.51
N LYS A 65 -48.26 12.43 13.98
CA LYS A 65 -48.53 12.41 12.55
C LYS A 65 -49.39 13.62 12.19
N GLU A 66 -48.89 14.43 11.28
CA GLU A 66 -49.65 15.53 10.70
C GLU A 66 -50.01 15.19 9.25
N SER A 67 -51.29 15.30 8.90
CA SER A 67 -51.72 15.05 7.53
C SER A 67 -51.17 16.12 6.59
N CYS A 68 -50.71 15.70 5.42
CA CYS A 68 -50.20 16.62 4.41
C CYS A 68 -50.64 16.16 3.03
N SER A 69 -50.85 17.12 2.13
CA SER A 69 -51.35 16.92 0.76
C SER A 69 -50.41 16.16 -0.18
N ASN A 70 -49.27 15.66 0.31
CA ASN A 70 -48.26 14.97 -0.48
C ASN A 70 -48.51 13.45 -0.52
N VAL A 71 -47.88 12.78 -1.49
CA VAL A 71 -47.99 11.34 -1.83
C VAL A 71 -47.86 10.39 -0.63
N HIS A 72 -47.22 10.80 0.47
CA HIS A 72 -46.97 9.95 1.64
C HIS A 72 -48.00 10.11 2.78
N GLY A 73 -49.09 10.87 2.58
CA GLY A 73 -50.28 10.91 3.45
C GLY A 73 -50.11 11.56 4.83
N PHE A 74 -48.90 11.55 5.41
CA PHE A 74 -48.58 12.21 6.67
C PHE A 74 -47.07 12.51 6.80
N ARG A 75 -46.73 13.46 7.66
CA ARG A 75 -45.35 13.74 8.10
C ARG A 75 -45.22 13.53 9.62
N LYS A 76 -44.05 13.05 10.06
CA LYS A 76 -43.72 12.89 11.49
C LYS A 76 -43.19 14.21 12.05
N LEU A 77 -43.77 14.66 13.16
CA LEU A 77 -43.33 15.83 13.91
C LEU A 77 -42.78 15.41 15.28
N PHE A 78 -41.54 15.78 15.56
CA PHE A 78 -40.82 15.46 16.79
C PHE A 78 -40.69 16.72 17.64
N LEU A 79 -40.76 16.57 18.96
CA LEU A 79 -40.50 17.67 19.88
C LEU A 79 -38.98 17.93 19.91
N VAL A 80 -38.57 19.19 19.80
CA VAL A 80 -37.14 19.54 19.77
C VAL A 80 -36.43 19.13 21.06
N SER A 81 -37.07 19.32 22.22
CA SER A 81 -36.53 18.89 23.52
C SER A 81 -36.26 17.39 23.58
N ASP A 82 -37.18 16.54 23.09
CA ASP A 82 -37.03 15.08 23.13
C ASP A 82 -35.77 14.61 22.38
N VAL A 83 -35.43 15.28 21.27
CA VAL A 83 -34.23 14.96 20.48
C VAL A 83 -32.96 15.38 21.22
N LEU A 84 -32.97 16.54 21.88
CA LEU A 84 -31.83 17.05 22.66
C LEU A 84 -31.61 16.20 23.91
N ASP A 85 -32.68 15.87 24.64
CA ASP A 85 -32.64 15.04 25.84
C ASP A 85 -32.07 13.65 25.52
N ALA A 86 -32.47 13.07 24.38
CA ALA A 86 -31.91 11.80 23.92
C ALA A 86 -30.41 11.91 23.60
N ALA A 87 -29.99 12.96 22.89
CA ALA A 87 -28.59 13.19 22.55
C ALA A 87 -27.72 13.40 23.81
N ILE A 88 -28.23 14.18 24.77
CA ILE A 88 -27.59 14.43 26.07
C ILE A 88 -27.49 13.13 26.87
N LYS A 89 -28.56 12.33 26.91
CA LYS A 89 -28.57 11.02 27.59
C LYS A 89 -27.58 10.04 26.98
N ASP A 90 -27.39 10.08 25.66
CA ASP A 90 -26.38 9.29 24.96
C ASP A 90 -24.94 9.88 25.09
N GLY A 91 -24.78 11.04 25.75
CA GLY A 91 -23.50 11.72 25.94
C GLY A 91 -22.90 12.30 24.66
N ILE A 92 -23.73 12.58 23.65
CA ILE A 92 -23.28 13.03 22.33
C ILE A 92 -23.32 14.57 22.27
N PRO A 93 -22.23 15.24 21.86
CA PRO A 93 -22.17 16.70 21.84
C PRO A 93 -23.13 17.30 20.80
N ILE A 94 -23.83 18.36 21.18
CA ILE A 94 -24.72 19.12 20.28
C ILE A 94 -23.92 20.28 19.67
N GLY A 95 -23.95 20.42 18.35
CA GLY A 95 -23.20 21.44 17.62
C GLY A 95 -24.08 22.25 16.68
N ALA A 96 -23.54 23.35 16.16
CA ALA A 96 -24.21 24.18 15.15
C ALA A 96 -24.55 23.36 13.88
N PRO A 97 -25.60 23.74 13.13
CA PRO A 97 -25.93 23.08 11.88
C PRO A 97 -24.81 23.33 10.84
N LYS A 98 -24.37 22.26 10.16
CA LYS A 98 -23.35 22.38 9.11
C LYS A 98 -23.88 23.21 7.94
N LYS A 99 -23.14 24.25 7.53
CA LYS A 99 -23.50 25.06 6.36
C LYS A 99 -23.40 24.20 5.10
N LYS A 100 -24.31 24.39 4.14
CA LYS A 100 -24.37 23.61 2.88
C LYS A 100 -23.01 23.57 2.14
N ALA A 101 -22.29 24.69 2.12
CA ALA A 101 -20.96 24.82 1.50
C ALA A 101 -19.88 23.95 2.18
N GLU A 102 -19.95 23.77 3.50
CA GLU A 102 -18.99 22.91 4.22
C GLU A 102 -19.22 21.44 3.92
N LYS A 103 -20.49 21.03 3.77
CA LYS A 103 -20.86 19.67 3.40
C LYS A 103 -20.32 19.32 2.00
N GLU A 104 -20.59 20.17 1.00
CA GLU A 104 -20.10 19.99 -0.37
C GLU A 104 -18.56 19.96 -0.43
N LYS A 105 -17.89 20.83 0.35
CA LYS A 105 -16.42 20.82 0.45
C LYS A 105 -15.90 19.50 1.03
N THR A 106 -16.52 18.97 2.08
CA THR A 106 -16.11 17.68 2.68
C THR A 106 -16.36 16.49 1.75
N GLU A 107 -17.44 16.50 0.97
CA GLU A 107 -17.74 15.45 -0.01
C GLU A 107 -16.74 15.47 -1.17
N ASN A 108 -16.41 16.66 -1.69
CA ASN A 108 -15.39 16.78 -2.75
C ASN A 108 -14.00 16.35 -2.26
N LEU A 109 -13.63 16.68 -1.02
CA LEU A 109 -12.37 16.26 -0.42
C LEU A 109 -12.29 14.73 -0.24
N THR A 110 -13.37 14.10 0.22
CA THR A 110 -13.41 12.63 0.38
C THR A 110 -13.33 11.91 -0.96
N LEU A 111 -13.99 12.42 -2.00
CA LEU A 111 -13.85 11.90 -3.36
C LEU A 111 -12.41 12.01 -3.88
N THR A 112 -11.77 13.15 -3.68
CA THR A 112 -10.38 13.40 -4.10
C THR A 112 -9.40 12.48 -3.37
N GLN A 113 -9.56 12.30 -2.05
CA GLN A 113 -8.74 11.37 -1.27
C GLN A 113 -8.88 9.92 -1.76
N LYS A 114 -10.10 9.50 -2.14
CA LYS A 114 -10.32 8.17 -2.69
C LYS A 114 -9.58 7.98 -4.01
N ARG A 115 -9.64 8.98 -4.90
CA ARG A 115 -8.94 8.96 -6.20
C ARG A 115 -7.43 8.82 -6.01
N LEU A 116 -6.83 9.69 -5.19
CA LEU A 116 -5.40 9.68 -4.93
C LEU A 116 -4.92 8.36 -4.31
N LYS A 117 -5.72 7.74 -3.44
CA LYS A 117 -5.40 6.42 -2.87
C LYS A 117 -5.35 5.32 -3.93
N SER A 118 -6.25 5.34 -4.91
CA SER A 118 -6.21 4.38 -6.04
C SER A 118 -4.93 4.55 -6.85
N GLU A 119 -4.63 5.79 -7.22
CA GLU A 119 -3.46 6.13 -8.04
C GLU A 119 -2.14 5.74 -7.36
N ILE A 120 -2.01 5.98 -6.04
CA ILE A 120 -0.85 5.53 -5.26
C ILE A 120 -0.72 4.00 -5.27
N SER A 121 -1.84 3.28 -5.19
CA SER A 121 -1.83 1.81 -5.24
C SER A 121 -1.35 1.29 -6.60
N GLU A 122 -1.85 1.88 -7.68
CA GLU A 122 -1.45 1.55 -9.06
C GLU A 122 0.04 1.85 -9.29
N LEU A 123 0.53 3.03 -8.90
CA LEU A 123 1.94 3.40 -9.03
C LEU A 123 2.86 2.48 -8.22
N LYS A 124 2.44 2.04 -7.03
CA LYS A 124 3.21 1.07 -6.24
C LYS A 124 3.33 -0.27 -6.94
N GLN A 125 2.25 -0.73 -7.59
CA GLN A 125 2.27 -1.97 -8.35
C GLN A 125 3.22 -1.88 -9.54
N ILE A 126 3.11 -0.80 -10.34
CA ILE A 126 4.00 -0.55 -11.49
C ILE A 126 5.46 -0.51 -11.05
N LYS A 127 5.77 0.18 -9.95
CA LYS A 127 7.13 0.22 -9.41
C LYS A 127 7.64 -1.17 -9.03
N ALA A 128 6.82 -1.99 -8.38
CA ALA A 128 7.21 -3.33 -7.99
C ALA A 128 7.51 -4.23 -9.20
N ASP A 129 6.73 -4.10 -10.27
CA ASP A 129 6.93 -4.90 -11.48
C ASP A 129 8.15 -4.44 -12.29
N LEU A 130 8.37 -3.12 -12.42
CA LEU A 130 9.61 -2.58 -13.01
C LEU A 130 10.85 -2.99 -12.20
N GLN A 131 10.77 -3.05 -10.88
CA GLN A 131 11.88 -3.52 -10.05
C GLN A 131 12.20 -5.00 -10.27
N LYS A 132 11.19 -5.85 -10.49
CA LYS A 132 11.41 -7.26 -10.85
C LYS A 132 12.06 -7.37 -12.22
N GLU A 133 11.59 -6.60 -13.19
CA GLU A 133 12.15 -6.59 -14.54
C GLU A 133 13.61 -6.12 -14.55
N LEU A 134 13.92 -5.03 -13.83
CA LEU A 134 15.30 -4.58 -13.64
C LEU A 134 16.16 -5.66 -12.98
N LYS A 135 15.66 -6.32 -11.94
CA LYS A 135 16.38 -7.42 -11.29
C LYS A 135 16.67 -8.58 -12.24
N LEU A 136 15.76 -8.88 -13.16
CA LEU A 136 15.97 -9.89 -14.19
C LEU A 136 17.01 -9.45 -15.23
N MET A 137 16.99 -8.17 -15.64
CA MET A 137 17.91 -7.61 -16.64
C MET A 137 19.33 -7.41 -16.11
N THR A 138 19.49 -6.97 -14.86
CA THR A 138 20.78 -6.57 -14.28
C THR A 138 21.29 -7.52 -13.19
N GLY A 139 20.56 -8.57 -12.81
CA GLY A 139 20.89 -9.36 -11.63
C GLY A 139 21.07 -8.49 -10.37
N ASN A 140 21.97 -8.89 -9.46
CA ASN A 140 22.35 -8.12 -8.27
C ASN A 140 23.55 -7.20 -8.54
N LEU A 141 23.65 -6.58 -9.73
CA LEU A 141 24.76 -5.66 -10.03
C LEU A 141 24.87 -4.51 -9.00
N SER A 142 23.77 -4.11 -8.35
CA SER A 142 23.77 -3.12 -7.27
C SER A 142 24.63 -3.52 -6.07
N ASP A 143 24.64 -4.81 -5.71
CA ASP A 143 25.34 -5.31 -4.53
C ASP A 143 26.87 -5.32 -4.76
N ILE A 144 27.29 -5.43 -6.01
CA ILE A 144 28.69 -5.43 -6.43
C ILE A 144 29.13 -4.10 -7.06
N ALA A 145 28.23 -3.14 -7.28
CA ALA A 145 28.55 -1.84 -7.87
C ALA A 145 29.70 -1.11 -7.13
N PRO A 146 29.76 -1.11 -5.78
CA PRO A 146 30.91 -0.53 -5.07
C PRO A 146 32.22 -1.23 -5.41
N VAL A 147 32.21 -2.56 -5.59
CA VAL A 147 33.39 -3.35 -5.94
C VAL A 147 33.80 -3.07 -7.39
N LEU A 148 32.84 -3.07 -8.32
CA LEU A 148 33.10 -2.75 -9.73
C LEU A 148 33.73 -1.36 -9.89
N SER A 149 33.24 -0.36 -9.14
CA SER A 149 33.80 1.00 -9.15
C SER A 149 35.28 1.06 -8.71
N GLN A 150 35.70 0.11 -7.89
CA GLN A 150 37.07 0.01 -7.37
C GLN A 150 37.97 -0.90 -8.23
N THR A 151 37.41 -1.69 -9.14
CA THR A 151 38.16 -2.59 -10.03
C THR A 151 38.31 -2.00 -11.43
N ARG A 152 39.17 -2.59 -12.27
CA ARG A 152 39.26 -2.26 -13.72
C ARG A 152 38.27 -3.03 -14.59
N PHE A 153 37.47 -3.91 -14.00
CA PHE A 153 36.60 -4.82 -14.75
C PHE A 153 35.23 -4.19 -14.99
N SER A 154 34.73 -4.32 -16.22
CA SER A 154 33.34 -4.03 -16.57
C SER A 154 32.65 -5.33 -16.92
N LEU A 155 31.55 -5.65 -16.24
CA LEU A 155 30.80 -6.87 -16.51
C LEU A 155 29.89 -6.67 -17.73
N VAL A 156 29.76 -7.71 -18.54
CA VAL A 156 28.79 -7.74 -19.63
C VAL A 156 27.40 -8.01 -19.05
N PRO A 157 26.38 -7.20 -19.37
CA PRO A 157 25.02 -7.41 -18.88
C PRO A 157 24.47 -8.79 -19.25
N GLN A 158 23.64 -9.36 -18.37
CA GLN A 158 23.05 -10.69 -18.57
C GLN A 158 22.29 -10.79 -19.89
N ALA A 159 21.52 -9.77 -20.27
CA ALA A 159 20.77 -9.75 -21.53
C ALA A 159 21.68 -9.89 -22.77
N ASP A 160 22.87 -9.30 -22.74
CA ASP A 160 23.82 -9.38 -23.86
C ASP A 160 24.53 -10.73 -23.91
N LEU A 161 24.76 -11.37 -22.74
CA LEU A 161 25.27 -12.74 -22.66
C LEU A 161 24.27 -13.74 -23.24
N ILE A 162 22.99 -13.60 -22.88
CA ILE A 162 21.91 -14.45 -23.40
C ILE A 162 21.78 -14.28 -24.92
N LYS A 163 21.86 -13.05 -25.45
CA LYS A 163 21.81 -12.82 -26.90
C LYS A 163 22.98 -13.46 -27.67
N LYS A 164 24.15 -13.64 -27.03
CA LYS A 164 25.37 -14.19 -27.65
C LYS A 164 25.54 -15.69 -27.46
N SER A 165 24.53 -16.39 -26.94
CA SER A 165 24.63 -17.76 -26.40
C SER A 165 24.87 -18.91 -27.40
N LEU A 166 25.20 -18.61 -28.67
CA LEU A 166 25.45 -19.63 -29.70
C LEU A 166 26.88 -19.63 -30.24
N SER A 167 27.76 -18.75 -29.73
CA SER A 167 29.15 -18.65 -30.18
C SER A 167 30.07 -19.01 -29.03
N TYR A 168 30.76 -20.15 -29.11
CA TYR A 168 31.92 -20.47 -28.28
C TYR A 168 33.05 -21.05 -29.13
N GLY A 169 34.30 -20.76 -28.76
CA GLY A 169 35.50 -21.21 -29.47
C GLY A 169 36.60 -21.62 -28.49
N ASP A 170 37.79 -21.90 -29.03
CA ASP A 170 39.01 -22.18 -28.25
C ASP A 170 39.52 -20.89 -27.58
N ALA A 171 38.85 -20.51 -26.50
CA ALA A 171 39.15 -19.30 -25.74
C ALA A 171 39.43 -19.63 -24.27
N CYS A 172 40.30 -18.82 -23.66
CA CYS A 172 40.45 -18.71 -22.22
C CYS A 172 39.47 -17.66 -21.71
N GLY A 173 38.65 -18.00 -20.71
CA GLY A 173 37.66 -17.08 -20.18
C GLY A 173 36.66 -17.69 -19.20
N VAL A 174 35.63 -16.89 -18.91
CA VAL A 174 34.46 -17.28 -18.12
C VAL A 174 33.33 -17.65 -19.07
N TYR A 175 32.72 -18.81 -18.87
CA TYR A 175 31.58 -19.30 -19.65
C TYR A 175 30.30 -19.35 -18.81
N PHE A 176 29.15 -19.26 -19.48
CA PHE A 176 27.82 -19.19 -18.89
C PHE A 176 26.95 -20.24 -19.55
N LEU A 177 26.45 -21.20 -18.78
CA LEU A 177 25.43 -22.14 -19.24
C LEU A 177 24.06 -21.49 -19.05
N ILE A 178 23.24 -21.53 -20.10
CA ILE A 178 21.95 -20.85 -20.16
C ILE A 178 20.86 -21.87 -20.42
N LYS A 179 19.75 -21.77 -19.69
CA LYS A 179 18.55 -22.59 -19.88
C LYS A 179 17.34 -21.67 -19.84
N ASP A 180 16.44 -21.77 -20.81
CA ASP A 180 15.18 -21.02 -20.86
C ASP A 180 15.40 -19.49 -20.71
N SER A 181 16.48 -18.96 -21.30
CA SER A 181 16.91 -17.55 -21.17
C SER A 181 17.38 -17.12 -19.77
N GLU A 182 17.79 -18.05 -18.90
CA GLU A 182 18.37 -17.76 -17.60
C GLU A 182 19.78 -18.36 -17.46
N ILE A 183 20.70 -17.64 -16.81
CA ILE A 183 22.04 -18.16 -16.52
C ILE A 183 21.93 -19.16 -15.37
N VAL A 184 22.11 -20.45 -15.67
CA VAL A 184 21.99 -21.54 -14.69
C VAL A 184 23.31 -21.89 -14.03
N TYR A 185 24.43 -21.65 -14.71
CA TYR A 185 25.77 -21.95 -14.20
C TYR A 185 26.82 -21.01 -14.81
N ILE A 186 27.84 -20.67 -14.04
CA ILE A 186 28.99 -19.86 -14.45
C ILE A 186 30.26 -20.64 -14.07
N GLY A 187 31.20 -20.74 -15.01
CA GLY A 187 32.48 -21.38 -14.74
C GLY A 187 33.61 -20.73 -15.52
N GLN A 188 34.85 -21.11 -15.21
CA GLN A 188 36.03 -20.63 -15.92
C GLN A 188 36.81 -21.76 -16.58
N SER A 189 37.53 -21.45 -17.66
CA SER A 189 38.47 -22.38 -18.28
C SER A 189 39.52 -21.67 -19.11
N ILE A 190 40.70 -22.28 -19.24
CA ILE A 190 41.70 -21.90 -20.25
C ILE A 190 41.35 -22.43 -21.65
N ASN A 191 40.47 -23.44 -21.72
CA ASN A 191 39.86 -23.94 -22.95
C ASN A 191 38.37 -24.17 -22.70
N ILE A 192 37.56 -23.18 -23.11
CA ILE A 192 36.11 -23.18 -22.87
C ILE A 192 35.41 -24.31 -23.65
N ALA A 193 35.75 -24.52 -24.93
CA ALA A 193 35.12 -25.55 -25.75
C ALA A 193 35.25 -26.95 -25.13
N SER A 194 36.46 -27.33 -24.73
CA SER A 194 36.70 -28.60 -24.03
C SER A 194 35.92 -28.70 -22.72
N ARG A 195 35.87 -27.62 -21.94
CA ARG A 195 35.16 -27.60 -20.66
C ARG A 195 33.65 -27.74 -20.81
N ILE A 196 33.05 -27.11 -21.82
CA ILE A 196 31.61 -27.21 -22.09
C ILE A 196 31.22 -28.66 -22.38
N THR A 197 31.99 -29.37 -23.21
CA THR A 197 31.71 -30.78 -23.56
C THR A 197 31.75 -31.76 -22.38
N GLN A 198 32.33 -31.35 -21.25
CA GLN A 198 32.40 -32.14 -20.02
C GLN A 198 31.13 -32.02 -19.15
N HIS A 199 30.30 -30.98 -19.34
CA HIS A 199 29.07 -30.79 -18.56
C HIS A 199 27.93 -31.64 -19.11
N ARG A 200 27.96 -32.94 -18.81
CA ARG A 200 26.86 -33.88 -19.13
C ARG A 200 25.80 -33.95 -18.03
N ASP A 201 26.14 -33.46 -16.85
CA ASP A 201 25.36 -33.48 -15.62
C ASP A 201 24.47 -32.25 -15.42
N LYS A 202 24.60 -31.23 -16.28
CA LYS A 202 23.87 -29.95 -16.17
C LYS A 202 22.94 -29.77 -17.35
N GLU A 203 21.74 -29.31 -17.08
CA GLU A 203 20.77 -28.97 -18.11
C GLU A 203 20.94 -27.52 -18.57
N PHE A 204 21.16 -27.33 -19.87
CA PHE A 204 21.26 -26.04 -20.54
C PHE A 204 20.93 -26.21 -22.04
N ASP A 205 20.46 -25.14 -22.69
CA ASP A 205 20.13 -25.11 -24.12
C ASP A 205 21.14 -24.29 -24.94
N SER A 206 21.91 -23.42 -24.28
CA SER A 206 22.80 -22.49 -24.95
C SER A 206 23.97 -22.06 -24.04
N VAL A 207 25.03 -21.53 -24.63
CA VAL A 207 26.27 -21.17 -23.92
C VAL A 207 26.86 -19.87 -24.43
N SER A 208 27.18 -18.95 -23.53
CA SER A 208 27.96 -17.75 -23.84
C SER A 208 29.29 -17.73 -23.11
N TYR A 209 30.20 -16.84 -23.50
CA TYR A 209 31.47 -16.65 -22.80
C TYR A 209 32.00 -15.23 -22.89
N VAL A 210 32.89 -14.90 -21.95
CA VAL A 210 33.69 -13.67 -21.91
C VAL A 210 35.15 -14.08 -21.87
N ALA A 211 35.88 -13.80 -22.96
CA ALA A 211 37.32 -14.05 -23.02
C ALA A 211 38.06 -13.12 -22.04
N CYS A 212 39.05 -13.65 -21.33
CA CYS A 212 39.90 -12.88 -20.45
C CYS A 212 41.29 -13.50 -20.29
N HIS A 213 42.22 -12.76 -19.70
CA HIS A 213 43.55 -13.30 -19.43
C HIS A 213 43.49 -14.34 -18.31
N ARG A 214 44.37 -15.35 -18.34
CA ARG A 214 44.40 -16.43 -17.34
C ARG A 214 44.51 -15.92 -15.90
N SER A 215 45.22 -14.82 -15.69
CA SER A 215 45.37 -14.18 -14.37
C SER A 215 44.10 -13.53 -13.84
N GLU A 216 43.07 -13.37 -14.67
CA GLU A 216 41.82 -12.68 -14.35
C GLU A 216 40.65 -13.65 -14.13
N LEU A 217 40.86 -14.94 -14.42
CA LEU A 217 39.82 -15.97 -14.37
C LEU A 217 39.10 -15.97 -13.01
N ASP A 218 39.84 -16.19 -11.91
CA ASP A 218 39.24 -16.32 -10.57
C ASP A 218 38.45 -15.07 -10.17
N VAL A 219 38.95 -13.89 -10.55
CA VAL A 219 38.32 -12.61 -10.25
C VAL A 219 37.03 -12.45 -11.04
N LEU A 220 37.06 -12.69 -12.35
CA LEU A 220 35.90 -12.52 -13.21
C LEU A 220 34.83 -13.56 -12.93
N GLU A 221 35.19 -14.83 -12.74
CA GLU A 221 34.24 -15.87 -12.34
C GLU A 221 33.54 -15.49 -11.04
N SER A 222 34.29 -15.06 -10.02
CA SER A 222 33.72 -14.66 -8.75
C SER A 222 32.80 -13.44 -8.89
N LEU A 223 33.19 -12.42 -9.67
CA LEU A 223 32.35 -11.24 -9.92
C LEU A 223 31.03 -11.63 -10.60
N TYR A 224 31.07 -12.49 -11.61
CA TYR A 224 29.88 -12.93 -12.33
C TYR A 224 28.96 -13.80 -11.48
N ILE A 225 29.49 -14.71 -10.68
CA ILE A 225 28.69 -15.51 -9.73
C ILE A 225 28.05 -14.61 -8.67
N LEU A 226 28.77 -13.62 -8.14
CA LEU A 226 28.20 -12.67 -7.17
C LEU A 226 27.11 -11.79 -7.79
N ALA A 227 27.31 -11.37 -9.05
CA ALA A 227 26.34 -10.57 -9.80
C ALA A 227 25.05 -11.36 -10.06
N TYR A 228 25.17 -12.56 -10.61
CA TYR A 228 24.04 -13.28 -11.21
C TYR A 228 23.49 -14.42 -10.34
N LYS A 229 24.25 -14.87 -9.32
CA LYS A 229 23.87 -15.93 -8.36
C LYS A 229 23.20 -17.14 -9.04
N PRO A 230 23.86 -17.75 -10.05
CA PRO A 230 23.29 -18.87 -10.80
C PRO A 230 22.99 -20.08 -9.88
N PRO A 231 21.85 -20.76 -10.08
CA PRO A 231 21.37 -21.82 -9.19
C PRO A 231 22.33 -23.01 -9.09
N LEU A 232 23.03 -23.38 -10.17
CA LEU A 232 23.86 -24.58 -10.21
C LEU A 232 25.31 -24.36 -9.72
N ASN A 233 25.71 -23.13 -9.40
CA ASN A 233 27.03 -22.88 -8.78
C ASN A 233 27.06 -23.30 -7.30
N GLY A 234 25.89 -23.47 -6.69
CA GLY A 234 25.76 -23.86 -5.29
C GLY A 234 26.13 -22.74 -4.31
N VAL A 235 26.05 -23.10 -3.03
CA VAL A 235 26.26 -22.20 -1.90
C VAL A 235 27.36 -22.79 -1.02
N ALA A 236 28.34 -21.97 -0.65
CA ALA A 236 29.41 -22.37 0.25
C ALA A 236 29.04 -22.01 1.71
N GLY A 237 28.71 -23.02 2.53
CA GLY A 237 28.49 -22.85 3.97
C GLY A 237 27.70 -23.99 4.62
N GLY A 238 28.34 -24.79 5.48
CA GLY A 238 27.67 -25.87 6.23
C GLY A 238 26.81 -25.39 7.41
N ASN A 239 26.87 -24.11 7.78
CA ASN A 239 26.28 -23.57 9.02
C ASN A 239 25.33 -22.37 8.77
N GLY A 240 24.42 -22.47 7.80
CA GLY A 240 23.37 -21.45 7.56
C GLY A 240 23.84 -20.16 6.85
N ASP A 241 25.11 -20.11 6.44
CA ASP A 241 25.68 -19.01 5.67
C ASP A 241 25.37 -19.21 4.18
N ASN A 242 24.40 -18.45 3.65
CA ASN A 242 23.89 -18.61 2.29
C ASN A 242 24.76 -17.88 1.24
N ARG A 243 26.08 -18.06 1.29
CA ARG A 243 27.03 -17.33 0.43
C ARG A 243 27.28 -18.07 -0.90
N PRO A 244 27.27 -17.39 -2.06
CA PRO A 244 27.56 -18.03 -3.34
C PRO A 244 28.94 -18.71 -3.34
N SER A 245 29.01 -19.94 -3.87
CA SER A 245 30.29 -20.64 -4.04
C SER A 245 31.10 -19.95 -5.14
N THR A 246 32.18 -19.28 -4.75
CA THR A 246 33.04 -18.47 -5.63
C THR A 246 34.50 -18.87 -5.45
N PRO A 247 35.33 -18.80 -6.51
CA PRO A 247 36.78 -19.07 -6.40
C PRO A 247 37.47 -18.20 -5.36
N ILE A 248 37.12 -16.92 -5.29
CA ILE A 248 37.69 -15.97 -4.33
C ILE A 248 36.60 -15.09 -3.70
N SER A 249 36.81 -14.71 -2.43
CA SER A 249 35.85 -13.88 -1.70
C SER A 249 35.85 -12.42 -2.19
N LEU A 250 34.74 -11.72 -1.95
CA LEU A 250 34.59 -10.30 -2.31
C LEU A 250 35.70 -9.41 -1.71
N GLN A 251 36.13 -9.69 -0.48
CA GLN A 251 37.26 -8.97 0.15
C GLN A 251 38.58 -9.20 -0.60
N MET A 252 38.78 -10.42 -1.11
CA MET A 252 39.98 -10.78 -1.87
C MET A 252 39.96 -10.22 -3.30
N ILE A 253 38.76 -10.06 -3.89
CA ILE A 253 38.59 -9.33 -5.15
C ILE A 253 39.05 -7.88 -4.98
N ILE A 254 38.55 -7.19 -3.94
CA ILE A 254 38.93 -5.81 -3.65
C ILE A 254 40.44 -5.70 -3.44
N SER A 255 41.06 -6.58 -2.65
CA SER A 255 42.50 -6.51 -2.40
C SER A 255 43.35 -6.73 -3.66
N LYS A 256 42.94 -7.61 -4.56
CA LYS A 256 43.64 -7.89 -5.84
C LYS A 256 43.41 -6.82 -6.91
N CYS A 257 42.32 -6.06 -6.83
CA CYS A 257 41.88 -5.16 -7.88
C CYS A 257 41.94 -3.68 -7.51
N LYS A 258 42.40 -3.35 -6.29
CA LYS A 258 42.67 -1.98 -5.87
C LYS A 258 43.52 -1.30 -6.94
N ARG A 259 42.95 -0.27 -7.54
CA ARG A 259 43.64 0.66 -8.44
C ARG A 259 44.66 1.49 -7.68
#